data_AF-A0A955AYM7-F1
#
_entry.id   AF-A0A955AYM7-F1
#
_cell.length_a   1.000
_cell.length_b   1.000
_cell.length_c   1.000
_cell.angle_alpha   90.00
_cell.angle_beta   90.00
_cell.angle_gamma   90.00
#
_symmetry.space_group_name_H-M   'P 1'
#
loop_
_entity.id
_entity.type
_entity.pdbx_description
1 polymer ?
#
loop_
_entity_poly.entity_id
_entity_poly.type
_entity_poly.pdbx_seq_one_letter_code
_entity_poly.pdbx_strand_id
1 'polypeptide(L)'
;NDHVFRHRAPLFMARVDPERLCVIRETEQIVVPERGARLGNFGVTDVSPHETWVTVAEWMQTWGPNHILPVDNPYGSDGSVWVAKVRWNRENKLFQV
;
A
#
# COMPACT_ATOMS: atom_id res chain seq x y z
N ASN A 1 -4.53 0.33 12.87
CA ASN A 1 -4.76 -0.87 12.03
C ASN A 1 -5.19 -2.11 12.80
N ASP A 2 -5.54 -2.08 14.09
CA ASP A 2 -5.79 -3.32 14.85
C ASP A 2 -7.02 -4.10 14.35
N HIS A 3 -7.99 -3.39 13.78
CA HIS A 3 -9.16 -3.99 13.17
C HIS A 3 -8.85 -4.64 11.80
N VAL A 4 -7.74 -4.29 11.14
CA VAL A 4 -7.33 -4.87 9.86
C VAL A 4 -6.56 -6.16 10.12
N PHE A 5 -6.99 -7.25 9.48
CA PHE A 5 -6.31 -8.54 9.63
C PHE A 5 -4.81 -8.44 9.30
N ARG A 6 -3.97 -8.81 10.28
CA ARG A 6 -2.50 -8.72 10.21
C ARG A 6 -1.93 -7.30 9.99
N HIS A 7 -2.68 -6.25 10.32
CA HIS A 7 -2.26 -4.85 10.19
C HIS A 7 -1.80 -4.46 8.76
N ARG A 8 -2.41 -5.08 7.73
CA ARG A 8 -2.00 -4.98 6.31
C ARG A 8 -2.53 -3.76 5.53
N ALA A 9 -3.06 -2.76 6.20
CA ALA A 9 -3.46 -1.49 5.61
C ALA A 9 -3.34 -0.40 6.69
N PRO A 10 -2.89 0.83 6.39
CA PRO A 10 -2.58 1.33 5.05
C PRO A 10 -1.25 0.77 4.51
N LEU A 11 -1.00 0.97 3.21
CA LEU A 11 0.28 0.66 2.58
C LEU A 11 1.18 1.89 2.64
N PHE A 12 2.37 1.75 3.23
CA PHE A 12 3.35 2.83 3.38
C PHE A 12 4.53 2.68 2.41
N MET A 13 5.06 3.81 1.98
CA MET A 13 6.41 3.96 1.42
C MET A 13 7.25 4.75 2.41
N ALA A 14 8.51 4.37 2.61
CA ALA A 14 9.45 5.07 3.48
C ALA A 14 10.87 4.97 2.93
N ARG A 15 11.74 5.89 3.35
CA ARG A 15 13.18 5.79 3.11
C ARG A 15 13.78 4.71 4.01
N VAL A 16 14.68 3.91 3.43
CA VAL A 16 15.49 2.91 4.16
C VAL A 16 16.83 3.54 4.53
N ASP A 17 17.28 3.28 5.75
CA ASP A 17 18.66 3.48 6.19
C ASP A 17 19.47 2.21 5.85
N PRO A 18 20.38 2.27 4.85
CA PRO A 18 21.13 1.09 4.41
C PRO A 18 22.23 0.67 5.39
N GLU A 19 22.67 1.53 6.30
CA GLU A 19 23.69 1.20 7.30
C GLU A 19 23.06 0.49 8.49
N ARG A 20 21.94 1.03 8.99
CA ARG A 20 21.20 0.47 10.14
C ARG A 20 20.22 -0.63 9.77
N LEU A 21 19.98 -0.84 8.47
CA LEU A 21 19.05 -1.82 7.91
C LEU A 21 17.61 -1.66 8.43
N CYS A 22 17.16 -0.41 8.57
CA CYS A 22 15.83 -0.10 9.09
C CYS A 22 15.12 0.98 8.26
N VAL A 23 13.80 1.06 8.39
CA VAL A 23 13.02 2.19 7.83
C VAL A 23 13.19 3.44 8.69
N ILE A 24 13.23 4.59 8.05
CA ILE A 24 13.25 5.90 8.72
C ILE A 24 11.80 6.34 8.90
N ARG A 25 11.21 6.10 10.07
CA ARG A 25 9.78 6.30 10.35
C ARG A 25 9.24 7.68 9.98
N GLU A 26 10.01 8.75 10.24
CA GLU A 26 9.60 10.13 9.89
C GLU A 26 9.41 10.37 8.38
N THR A 27 9.88 9.46 7.52
CA THR A 27 9.71 9.53 6.06
C THR A 27 8.56 8.69 5.53
N GLU A 28 7.79 8.05 6.41
CA GLU A 28 6.62 7.26 6.01
C GLU A 28 5.57 8.13 5.31
N GLN A 29 5.11 7.67 4.15
CA GLN A 29 4.00 8.24 3.41
C GLN A 29 3.01 7.14 3.05
N ILE A 30 1.72 7.43 3.18
CA ILE A 30 0.65 6.52 2.77
C ILE A 30 0.57 6.51 1.23
N VAL A 31 0.75 5.34 0.64
CA VAL A 31 0.59 5.10 -0.81
C VAL A 31 -0.82 4.65 -1.14
N VAL A 32 -1.43 3.81 -0.29
CA VAL A 32 -2.83 3.41 -0.38
C VAL A 32 -3.46 3.53 1.02
N PRO A 33 -4.58 4.26 1.17
CA PRO A 33 -5.21 4.47 2.47
C PRO A 33 -5.81 3.17 3.02
N GLU A 34 -6.11 3.19 4.31
CA GLU A 34 -6.84 2.12 4.98
C GLU A 34 -8.34 2.37 4.83
N ARG A 35 -9.06 1.40 4.26
CA ARG A 35 -10.53 1.39 4.15
C ARG A 35 -11.16 0.19 4.86
N GLY A 36 -10.44 -0.41 5.81
CA GLY A 36 -10.87 -1.56 6.61
C GLY A 36 -10.50 -2.93 6.04
N ALA A 37 -10.46 -3.11 4.71
CA ALA A 37 -9.91 -4.32 4.12
C ALA A 37 -8.39 -4.35 4.22
N ARG A 38 -7.83 -5.56 4.37
CA ARG A 38 -6.39 -5.77 4.22
C ARG A 38 -5.99 -5.61 2.76
N LEU A 39 -4.82 -5.04 2.52
CA LEU A 39 -4.24 -4.98 1.18
C LEU A 39 -3.50 -6.31 0.88
N GLY A 40 -3.65 -6.77 -0.36
CA GLY A 40 -3.01 -7.97 -0.88
C GLY A 40 -1.49 -7.82 -1.04
N ASN A 41 -0.89 -8.71 -1.83
CA ASN A 41 0.45 -8.44 -2.36
C ASN A 41 0.32 -7.30 -3.38
N PHE A 42 1.29 -6.41 -3.40
CA PHE A 42 1.31 -5.26 -4.30
C PHE A 42 2.36 -5.44 -5.38
N GLY A 43 2.08 -4.89 -6.56
CA GLY A 43 3.05 -4.74 -7.65
C GLY A 43 3.67 -3.36 -7.62
N VAL A 44 4.93 -3.25 -8.05
CA VAL A 44 5.61 -1.98 -8.29
C VAL A 44 6.11 -2.01 -9.73
N THR A 45 5.85 -0.94 -10.48
CA THR A 45 6.25 -0.82 -11.88
C THR A 45 6.78 0.57 -12.12
N ASP A 46 8.02 0.67 -12.58
CA ASP A 46 8.57 1.93 -13.05
C ASP A 46 8.01 2.22 -14.44
N VAL A 47 7.20 3.27 -14.56
CA VAL A 47 6.46 3.61 -15.79
C VAL A 47 7.24 4.62 -16.63
N SER A 48 8.00 5.49 -15.98
CA SER A 48 8.90 6.46 -16.62
C SER A 48 9.99 6.89 -15.62
N PRO A 49 11.00 7.68 -16.04
CA PRO A 49 11.97 8.25 -15.12
C PRO A 49 11.32 9.07 -13.98
N HIS A 50 10.12 9.61 -14.16
CA HIS A 50 9.46 10.46 -13.15
C HIS A 50 8.25 9.83 -12.48
N GLU A 51 7.89 8.58 -12.83
CA GLU A 51 6.66 7.97 -12.34
C GLU A 51 6.85 6.47 -12.08
N THR A 52 6.53 6.06 -10.85
CA THR A 52 6.46 4.64 -10.44
C THR A 52 5.05 4.37 -9.95
N TRP A 53 4.45 3.26 -10.39
CA TRP A 53 3.11 2.86 -9.99
C TRP A 53 3.17 1.74 -8.98
N VAL A 54 2.33 1.84 -7.96
CA VAL A 54 2.07 0.77 -6.98
C VAL A 54 0.64 0.29 -7.18
N THR A 55 0.47 -1.00 -7.47
CA THR A 55 -0.84 -1.61 -7.69
C THR A 55 -1.16 -2.62 -6.62
N VAL A 56 -2.38 -2.60 -6.10
CA VAL A 56 -2.82 -3.53 -5.05
C VAL A 56 -4.34 -3.62 -5.01
N ALA A 57 -4.88 -4.76 -4.60
CA ALA A 57 -6.32 -4.94 -4.40
C ALA A 57 -6.67 -5.00 -2.91
N GLU A 58 -7.84 -4.46 -2.57
CA GLU A 58 -8.51 -4.73 -1.31
C GLU A 58 -8.93 -6.20 -1.27
N TRP A 59 -8.45 -6.94 -0.27
CA TRP A 59 -8.91 -8.29 -0.02
C TRP A 59 -9.94 -8.26 1.10
N MET A 60 -11.21 -8.42 0.73
CA MET A 60 -12.41 -8.31 1.58
C MET A 60 -12.54 -9.43 2.62
N GLN A 61 -11.52 -9.56 3.47
CA GLN A 61 -11.43 -10.50 4.58
C GLN A 61 -11.16 -9.79 5.90
N THR A 62 -11.75 -10.33 6.97
CA THR A 62 -11.56 -9.85 8.33
C THR A 62 -11.29 -11.01 9.30
N TRP A 63 -11.22 -10.71 10.59
CA TRP A 63 -10.99 -11.68 11.67
C TRP A 63 -12.09 -12.73 11.75
N GLY A 64 -11.73 -13.94 12.17
CA GLY A 64 -12.69 -15.02 12.43
C GLY A 64 -13.65 -14.68 13.58
N PRO A 65 -14.82 -15.36 13.66
CA PRO A 65 -15.28 -16.43 12.79
C PRO A 65 -15.81 -15.95 11.42
N ASN A 66 -16.10 -14.65 11.29
CA ASN A 66 -16.66 -14.08 10.07
C ASN A 66 -15.54 -13.59 9.15
N HIS A 67 -14.97 -14.49 8.36
CA HIS A 67 -13.81 -14.21 7.53
C HIS A 67 -14.04 -13.27 6.32
N ILE A 68 -15.27 -12.80 6.11
CA ILE A 68 -15.63 -11.93 4.99
C ILE A 68 -15.96 -10.54 5.54
N LEU A 69 -15.29 -9.50 5.02
CA LEU A 69 -15.67 -8.12 5.27
C LEU A 69 -16.81 -7.75 4.31
N PRO A 70 -17.99 -7.32 4.79
CA PRO A 70 -19.09 -6.97 3.91
C PRO A 70 -18.81 -5.64 3.20
N VAL A 71 -19.42 -5.40 2.03
CA VAL A 71 -19.17 -4.20 1.22
C VAL A 71 -19.70 -2.92 1.89
N ASP A 72 -20.72 -3.01 2.74
CA ASP A 72 -21.29 -1.92 3.54
C ASP A 72 -20.56 -1.71 4.88
N ASN A 73 -19.33 -2.21 5.01
CA ASN A 73 -18.52 -2.01 6.22
C ASN A 73 -18.29 -0.51 6.52
N PRO A 74 -18.13 -0.14 7.80
CA PRO A 74 -18.03 1.27 8.21
C PRO A 74 -16.75 1.97 7.76
N TYR A 75 -15.76 1.24 7.27
CA TYR A 75 -14.46 1.78 6.84
C TYR A 75 -14.43 2.08 5.33
N GLY A 76 -15.44 1.61 4.60
CA GLY A 76 -15.69 1.96 3.21
C GLY A 76 -15.00 1.08 2.17
N SER A 77 -14.34 -0.02 2.52
CA SER A 77 -13.77 -0.95 1.53
C SER A 77 -14.87 -1.62 0.72
N ASP A 78 -14.62 -1.81 -0.57
CA ASP A 78 -15.57 -2.34 -1.54
C ASP A 78 -14.94 -3.36 -2.51
N GLY A 79 -13.69 -3.74 -2.27
CA GLY A 79 -12.94 -4.65 -3.15
C GLY A 79 -12.20 -3.92 -4.27
N SER A 80 -11.99 -2.60 -4.12
CA SER A 80 -11.28 -1.78 -5.11
C SER A 80 -9.88 -2.30 -5.44
N VAL A 81 -9.50 -2.11 -6.71
CA VAL A 81 -8.12 -2.22 -7.18
C VAL A 81 -7.53 -0.83 -7.28
N TRP A 82 -6.43 -0.61 -6.58
CA TRP A 82 -5.72 0.66 -6.49
C TRP A 82 -4.58 0.72 -7.51
N VAL A 83 -4.43 1.89 -8.14
CA VAL A 83 -3.23 2.30 -8.87
C VAL A 83 -2.74 3.60 -8.24
N ALA A 84 -1.78 3.50 -7.34
CA ALA A 84 -1.16 4.63 -6.67
C ALA A 84 0.06 5.10 -7.45
N LYS A 85 0.12 6.40 -7.74
CA LYS A 85 1.17 7.00 -8.56
C LYS A 85 2.18 7.74 -7.68
N VAL A 86 3.40 7.24 -7.63
CA VAL A 86 4.54 7.96 -7.04
C VAL A 86 5.13 8.86 -8.11
N ARG A 87 5.05 10.17 -7.88
CA ARG A 87 5.64 11.19 -8.76
C ARG A 87 6.96 11.64 -8.17
N TRP A 88 8.05 11.44 -8.91
CA TRP A 88 9.38 11.76 -8.43
C TRP A 88 9.77 13.19 -8.78
N ASN A 89 10.27 13.93 -7.80
CA ASN A 89 10.83 15.27 -7.99
C ASN A 89 12.19 15.28 -8.71
N ARG A 90 12.82 14.11 -8.82
CA ARG A 90 14.07 13.83 -9.53
C ARG A 90 13.91 12.48 -10.21
N GLU A 91 14.61 12.26 -11.32
CA GLU A 91 14.50 10.99 -12.04
C GLU A 91 14.86 9.78 -11.16
N ASN A 92 14.02 8.74 -11.23
CA ASN A 92 14.29 7.41 -10.71
C ASN A 92 15.40 6.78 -11.55
N LYS A 93 16.61 6.75 -10.98
CA LYS A 93 17.81 6.19 -11.63
C LYS A 93 17.76 4.67 -11.84
N LEU A 94 16.76 3.99 -11.29
CA LEU A 94 16.56 2.56 -11.49
C LEU A 94 15.67 2.24 -12.70
N PHE A 95 15.05 3.25 -13.34
CA PHE A 95 14.26 3.04 -14.55
C PHE A 95 15.14 2.55 -15.71
N GLN A 96 14.75 1.43 -16.31
CA GLN A 96 15.39 0.85 -17.49
C GLN A 96 14.33 0.62 -18.57
N VAL A 97 14.70 0.87 -19.84
CA VAL A 97 13.84 0.74 -21.03
C VAL A 97 14.11 -0.59 -21.72
#